data_AF-A0A150R5W0-F1
#
_entry.id   AF-A0A150R5W0-F1
#
_cell.length_a   1.000
_cell.length_b   1.000
_cell.length_c   1.000
_cell.angle_alpha   90.00
_cell.angle_beta   90.00
_cell.angle_gamma   90.00
#
_symmetry.space_group_name_H-M   'P 1'
#
loop_
_entity.id
_entity.type
_entity.pdbx_description
1 polymer ?
#
loop_
_entity_poly.entity_id
_entity_poly.type
_entity_poly.pdbx_seq_one_letter_code
_entity_poly.pdbx_strand_id
1 'polypeptide(L)'
;MESIFVLLVISAYAGIAVVGQVHEGTRRAAEARWRVARPIWERAAALVGGEFKSGPDKWGAPRMQISAVIENVALLVDHGIDDDDVSGAPYHTRITSTARNPSGLWLRVHEQRLRRASGEAFRARQVDVGDPALDGALVVKASIPALARWWLSPPLREALRAASDYQITLESHRLTAVRAGLEDDAEKLVSAIRAAALVAGRGRVLTRELRALSHELGGRLLCGANSASSEGEMTIEVEHRSRLLTVEFGRGGKKGAFSTRVRVARAASPSERFTLRRRPRRGSGRGAQEPSGDDALRRAYELLADAPDRVAQRLGDELRREIAALRPAAVVGDEAAVTLVFGQIETGRDRIERAIAIVSALAAPSPHGPYR
;
A
#
# COMPACT_ATOMS: atom_id res chain seq x y z
N MET A 1 32.03 62.18 -1.99
CA MET A 1 30.90 61.22 -2.05
C MET A 1 30.91 60.33 -3.30
N GLU A 2 31.67 60.64 -4.35
CA GLU A 2 31.70 59.83 -5.59
C GLU A 2 32.47 58.50 -5.47
N SER A 3 33.50 58.41 -4.63
CA SER A 3 34.33 57.21 -4.51
C SER A 3 33.65 56.00 -3.86
N ILE A 4 32.60 56.21 -3.05
CA ILE A 4 31.85 55.12 -2.39
C ILE A 4 30.86 54.47 -3.37
N PHE A 5 30.29 55.26 -4.29
CA PHE A 5 29.33 54.75 -5.29
C PHE A 5 30.02 53.84 -6.32
N VAL A 6 31.25 54.17 -6.74
CA VAL A 6 32.03 53.35 -7.68
C VAL A 6 32.41 51.99 -7.06
N LEU A 7 32.77 51.94 -5.77
CA LEU A 7 33.07 50.70 -5.05
C LEU A 7 31.83 49.80 -4.88
N LEU A 8 30.65 50.39 -4.71
CA LEU A 8 29.38 49.66 -4.57
C LEU A 8 28.89 49.07 -5.91
N VAL A 9 29.12 49.78 -7.01
CA VAL A 9 28.88 49.27 -8.37
C VAL A 9 29.88 48.17 -8.73
N ILE A 10 31.17 48.33 -8.46
CA ILE A 10 32.19 47.30 -8.77
C ILE A 10 31.97 46.03 -7.93
N SER A 11 31.55 46.14 -6.67
CA SER A 11 31.22 44.97 -5.84
C SER A 11 29.92 44.27 -6.27
N ALA A 12 28.92 45.00 -6.76
CA ALA A 12 27.74 44.41 -7.38
C ALA A 12 28.06 43.68 -8.69
N TYR A 13 28.91 44.26 -9.55
CA TYR A 13 29.37 43.60 -10.78
C TYR A 13 30.29 42.40 -10.51
N ALA A 14 31.17 42.48 -9.50
CA ALA A 14 31.99 41.35 -9.08
C ALA A 14 31.12 40.22 -8.50
N GLY A 15 30.08 40.55 -7.72
CA GLY A 15 29.09 39.58 -7.24
C GLY A 15 28.33 38.90 -8.38
N ILE A 16 27.88 39.66 -9.38
CA ILE A 16 27.20 39.11 -10.58
C ILE A 16 28.16 38.28 -11.45
N ALA A 17 29.41 38.69 -11.60
CA ALA A 17 30.42 37.96 -12.36
C ALA A 17 30.85 36.66 -11.66
N VAL A 18 30.98 36.66 -10.33
CA VAL A 18 31.25 35.45 -9.53
C VAL A 18 30.05 34.50 -9.58
N VAL A 19 28.82 35.01 -9.46
CA VAL A 19 27.60 34.18 -9.64
C VAL A 19 27.53 33.62 -11.05
N GLY A 20 27.85 34.40 -12.09
CA GLY A 20 27.91 33.95 -13.48
C GLY A 20 28.97 32.89 -13.74
N GLN A 21 30.18 33.02 -13.17
CA GLN A 21 31.26 32.04 -13.30
C GLN A 21 30.96 30.73 -12.55
N VAL A 22 30.33 30.81 -11.37
CA VAL A 22 29.86 29.63 -10.64
C VAL A 22 28.76 28.90 -11.43
N HIS A 23 27.82 29.65 -12.03
CA HIS A 23 26.78 29.10 -12.91
C HIS A 23 27.36 28.46 -14.19
N GLU A 24 28.40 29.05 -14.78
CA GLU A 24 29.01 28.54 -16.00
C GLU A 24 29.90 27.31 -15.73
N GLY A 25 30.56 27.25 -14.58
CA GLY A 25 31.32 26.08 -14.13
C GLY A 25 30.42 24.88 -13.81
N THR A 26 29.31 25.09 -13.09
CA THR A 26 28.31 24.03 -12.85
C THR A 26 27.66 23.58 -14.14
N ARG A 27 27.35 24.49 -15.08
CA ARG A 27 26.84 24.14 -16.42
C ARG A 27 27.81 23.29 -17.24
N ARG A 28 29.11 23.62 -17.24
CA ARG A 28 30.11 22.79 -17.94
C ARG A 28 30.25 21.39 -17.33
N ALA A 29 30.23 21.28 -16.01
CA ALA A 29 30.23 19.98 -15.34
C ALA A 29 28.94 19.18 -15.62
N ALA A 30 27.79 19.86 -15.71
CA ALA A 30 26.50 19.31 -16.14
C ALA A 30 26.59 18.71 -17.53
N GLU A 31 27.09 19.49 -18.49
CA GLU A 31 27.24 19.07 -19.88
C GLU A 31 28.19 17.89 -20.02
N ALA A 32 29.30 17.88 -19.29
CA ALA A 32 30.25 16.76 -19.29
C ALA A 32 29.58 15.47 -18.78
N ARG A 33 28.87 15.53 -17.64
CA ARG A 33 28.12 14.38 -17.11
C ARG A 33 27.00 13.94 -18.05
N TRP A 34 26.29 14.89 -18.66
CA TRP A 34 25.23 14.62 -19.62
C TRP A 34 25.77 13.88 -20.85
N ARG A 35 26.92 14.28 -21.41
CA ARG A 35 27.54 13.60 -22.57
C ARG A 35 27.90 12.15 -22.25
N VAL A 36 28.36 11.89 -21.02
CA VAL A 36 28.70 10.54 -20.56
C VAL A 36 27.45 9.69 -20.31
N ALA A 37 26.43 10.25 -19.65
CA ALA A 37 25.20 9.54 -19.29
C ALA A 37 24.25 9.31 -20.48
N ARG A 38 24.30 10.15 -21.52
CA ARG A 38 23.42 10.05 -22.69
C ARG A 38 23.41 8.66 -23.35
N PRO A 39 24.54 8.05 -23.75
CA PRO A 39 24.52 6.71 -24.36
C PRO A 39 24.00 5.63 -23.42
N ILE A 40 24.18 5.78 -22.10
CA ILE A 40 23.63 4.87 -21.09
C ILE A 40 22.10 4.94 -21.07
N TRP A 41 21.55 6.14 -21.09
CA TRP A 41 20.09 6.36 -21.08
C TRP A 41 19.44 5.94 -22.40
N GLU A 42 20.10 6.20 -23.52
CA GLU A 42 19.67 5.75 -24.84
C GLU A 42 19.63 4.21 -24.91
N ARG A 43 20.67 3.54 -24.42
CA ARG A 43 20.70 2.07 -24.31
C ARG A 43 19.59 1.56 -23.38
N ALA A 44 19.39 2.18 -22.22
CA ALA A 44 18.33 1.79 -21.30
C ALA A 44 16.95 1.92 -21.94
N ALA A 45 16.70 3.00 -22.69
CA ALA A 45 15.45 3.19 -23.44
C ALA A 45 15.22 2.07 -24.46
N ALA A 46 16.26 1.69 -25.22
CA ALA A 46 16.18 0.58 -26.16
C ALA A 46 15.85 -0.76 -25.45
N LEU A 47 16.49 -1.04 -24.31
CA LEU A 47 16.28 -2.27 -23.53
C LEU A 47 14.88 -2.39 -22.90
N VAL A 48 14.21 -1.28 -22.64
CA VAL A 48 12.80 -1.26 -22.17
C VAL A 48 11.79 -1.08 -23.30
N GLY A 49 12.24 -0.97 -24.56
CA GLY A 49 11.37 -0.68 -25.70
C GLY A 49 10.71 0.71 -25.63
N GLY A 50 11.39 1.68 -25.04
CA GLY A 50 10.92 3.06 -24.86
C GLY A 50 11.52 4.05 -25.86
N GLU A 51 11.02 5.28 -25.83
CA GLU A 51 11.52 6.42 -26.60
C GLU A 51 12.49 7.24 -25.76
N PHE A 52 13.68 7.50 -26.30
CA PHE A 52 14.66 8.41 -25.72
C PHE A 52 14.57 9.80 -26.35
N LYS A 53 14.51 10.84 -25.51
CA LYS A 53 14.61 12.24 -25.92
C LYS A 53 15.73 12.91 -25.15
N SER A 54 16.58 13.63 -25.87
CA SER A 54 17.67 14.40 -25.28
C SER A 54 17.76 15.76 -25.96
N GLY A 55 17.95 16.81 -25.18
CA GLY A 55 18.10 18.17 -25.70
C GLY A 55 18.08 19.20 -24.58
N PRO A 56 18.46 20.45 -24.87
CA PRO A 56 18.29 21.52 -23.92
C PRO A 56 16.80 21.76 -23.63
N ASP A 57 16.46 22.12 -22.40
CA ASP A 57 15.15 22.65 -22.08
C ASP A 57 14.99 24.11 -22.54
N LYS A 58 13.84 24.71 -22.22
CA LYS A 58 13.53 26.10 -22.59
C LYS A 58 14.52 27.14 -22.03
N TRP A 59 15.34 26.76 -21.06
CA TRP A 59 16.36 27.60 -20.44
C TRP A 59 17.79 27.20 -20.84
N GLY A 60 17.92 26.27 -21.80
CA GLY A 60 19.22 25.80 -22.27
C GLY A 60 19.86 24.72 -21.40
N ALA A 61 19.20 24.24 -20.34
CA ALA A 61 19.76 23.22 -19.46
C ALA A 61 19.63 21.83 -20.11
N PRO A 62 20.69 21.00 -20.12
CA PRO A 62 20.63 19.69 -20.75
C PRO A 62 19.58 18.82 -20.06
N ARG A 63 18.68 18.20 -20.84
CA ARG A 63 17.71 17.23 -20.37
C ARG A 63 17.81 15.90 -21.10
N MET A 64 17.49 14.85 -20.37
CA MET A 64 17.27 13.50 -20.88
C MET A 64 15.96 12.98 -20.33
N GLN A 65 15.23 12.27 -21.20
CA GLN A 65 13.94 11.72 -20.88
C GLN A 65 13.77 10.37 -21.57
N ILE A 66 13.22 9.40 -20.86
CA ILE A 66 12.76 8.13 -21.41
C ILE A 66 11.25 8.05 -21.20
N SER A 67 10.51 7.79 -22.27
CA SER A 67 9.08 7.47 -22.20
C SER A 67 8.90 6.00 -22.55
N ALA A 68 8.30 5.20 -21.67
CA ALA A 68 8.13 3.77 -21.89
C ALA A 68 6.75 3.30 -21.46
N VAL A 69 6.23 2.26 -22.13
CA VAL A 69 5.00 1.58 -21.72
C VAL A 69 5.33 0.11 -21.44
N ILE A 70 5.24 -0.29 -20.17
CA ILE A 70 5.50 -1.67 -19.73
C ILE A 70 4.21 -2.23 -19.14
N GLU A 71 3.68 -3.31 -19.70
CA GLU A 71 2.45 -3.96 -19.21
C GLU A 71 1.28 -2.96 -19.02
N ASN A 72 1.07 -2.07 -19.99
CA ASN A 72 0.10 -0.98 -19.97
C ASN A 72 0.35 0.09 -18.88
N VAL A 73 1.54 0.17 -18.31
CA VAL A 73 1.96 1.24 -17.38
C VAL A 73 2.82 2.22 -18.15
N ALA A 74 2.33 3.45 -18.31
CA ALA A 74 3.11 4.53 -18.91
C ALA A 74 4.04 5.14 -17.87
N LEU A 75 5.34 5.06 -18.12
CA LEU A 75 6.41 5.59 -17.27
C LEU A 75 7.14 6.72 -17.96
N LEU A 76 7.53 7.69 -17.15
CA LEU A 76 8.39 8.79 -17.54
C LEU A 76 9.64 8.79 -16.66
N VAL A 77 10.80 8.59 -17.28
CA VAL A 77 12.09 8.76 -16.63
C VAL A 77 12.63 10.12 -17.04
N ASP A 78 13.04 10.93 -16.08
CA ASP A 78 13.72 12.18 -16.30
C ASP A 78 14.81 12.38 -15.25
N HIS A 79 15.58 13.45 -15.39
CA HIS A 79 16.43 13.93 -14.32
C HIS A 79 16.06 15.36 -13.97
N GLY A 80 16.17 15.69 -12.68
CA GLY A 80 16.04 17.04 -12.17
C GLY A 80 17.36 17.59 -11.69
N ILE A 81 17.38 18.90 -11.47
CA ILE A 81 18.42 19.61 -10.73
C ILE A 81 17.78 20.02 -9.41
N ASP A 82 18.36 19.63 -8.28
CA ASP A 82 17.93 20.14 -6.98
C ASP A 82 18.71 21.41 -6.69
N ASP A 83 18.03 22.56 -6.78
CA ASP A 83 18.63 23.88 -6.54
C ASP A 83 18.85 24.15 -5.04
N ASP A 84 18.19 23.38 -4.15
CA ASP A 84 18.18 23.58 -2.69
C ASP A 84 19.13 22.63 -1.91
N ASP A 85 19.77 21.64 -2.55
CA ASP A 85 20.49 20.59 -1.82
C ASP A 85 21.99 20.90 -1.60
N VAL A 86 22.32 21.19 -0.34
CA VAL A 86 23.68 21.39 0.21
C VAL A 86 24.50 20.08 0.17
N SER A 87 23.91 18.94 -0.22
CA SER A 87 24.47 17.59 -0.11
C SER A 87 25.37 17.13 -1.28
N GLY A 88 25.75 18.01 -2.21
CA GLY A 88 26.87 17.76 -3.14
C GLY A 88 26.56 16.99 -4.43
N ALA A 89 25.31 16.58 -4.68
CA ALA A 89 24.87 16.04 -5.96
C ALA A 89 23.72 16.87 -6.54
N PRO A 90 23.97 17.84 -7.43
CA PRO A 90 22.94 18.75 -7.96
C PRO A 90 21.99 18.07 -8.95
N TYR A 91 22.00 16.73 -9.06
CA TYR A 91 21.16 15.97 -9.98
C TYR A 91 20.46 14.86 -9.25
N HIS A 92 19.26 14.51 -9.70
CA HIS A 92 18.60 13.27 -9.33
C HIS A 92 18.00 12.61 -10.58
N THR A 93 17.98 11.28 -10.58
CA THR A 93 17.23 10.51 -11.59
C THR A 93 15.88 10.16 -11.01
N ARG A 94 14.82 10.42 -11.76
CA ARG A 94 13.44 10.26 -11.32
C ARG A 94 12.65 9.45 -12.34
N ILE A 95 11.88 8.50 -11.83
CA ILE A 95 10.91 7.71 -12.60
C ILE A 95 9.53 8.06 -12.06
N THR A 96 8.60 8.41 -12.92
CA THR A 96 7.21 8.71 -12.55
C THR A 96 6.24 7.88 -13.35
N SER A 97 5.13 7.52 -12.72
CA SER A 97 4.02 6.85 -13.39
C SER A 97 2.73 7.21 -12.69
N THR A 98 1.62 7.12 -13.44
CA THR A 98 0.31 6.97 -12.78
C THR A 98 0.20 5.55 -12.24
N ALA A 99 -0.26 5.42 -11.02
CA ALA A 99 -0.46 4.15 -10.34
C ALA A 99 -1.91 4.12 -9.84
N ARG A 100 -2.77 3.40 -10.55
CA ARG A 100 -4.18 3.28 -10.15
C ARG A 100 -4.27 2.41 -8.90
N ASN A 101 -4.23 3.07 -7.74
CA ASN A 101 -4.33 2.42 -6.44
C ASN A 101 -5.76 1.96 -6.13
N PRO A 102 -5.98 0.69 -5.74
CA PRO A 102 -7.02 0.39 -4.77
C PRO A 102 -6.68 1.14 -3.49
N SER A 103 -7.46 2.18 -3.19
CA SER A 103 -7.52 2.97 -1.94
C SER A 103 -6.23 3.57 -1.42
N GLY A 104 -6.08 4.91 -1.48
CA GLY A 104 -5.37 5.73 -0.48
C GLY A 104 -4.02 5.21 0.05
N LEU A 105 -3.39 4.28 -0.66
CA LEU A 105 -2.22 3.55 -0.20
C LEU A 105 -1.10 4.52 -0.38
N TRP A 106 -0.51 4.82 0.75
CA TRP A 106 0.74 5.49 0.79
C TRP A 106 1.80 4.50 1.17
N LEU A 107 2.80 4.36 0.32
CA LEU A 107 3.85 3.36 0.44
C LEU A 107 5.18 4.01 0.08
N ARG A 108 6.18 3.81 0.92
CA ARG A 108 7.56 4.17 0.62
C ARG A 108 8.47 2.99 0.87
N VAL A 109 9.33 2.72 -0.09
CA VAL A 109 10.33 1.68 -0.06
C VAL A 109 11.69 2.30 -0.36
N HIS A 110 12.68 2.01 0.47
CA HIS A 110 14.06 2.47 0.30
C HIS A 110 15.01 1.51 1.00
N GLU A 111 16.27 1.51 0.61
CA GLU A 111 17.31 0.84 1.39
C GLU A 111 17.59 1.59 2.71
N GLN A 112 17.89 0.85 3.77
CA GLN A 112 18.18 1.40 5.11
C GLN A 112 19.25 2.50 5.11
N ARG A 113 20.22 2.43 4.19
CA ARG A 113 21.31 3.41 4.04
C ARG A 113 20.81 4.79 3.61
N LEU A 114 19.70 4.85 2.89
CA LEU A 114 19.08 6.07 2.38
C LEU A 114 18.28 6.84 3.45
N ARG A 115 18.22 6.33 4.70
CA ARG A 115 17.45 6.89 5.82
C ARG A 115 17.82 8.34 6.18
N ARG A 116 19.04 8.81 5.84
CA ARG A 116 19.51 10.17 6.17
C ARG A 116 19.05 11.26 5.19
N ALA A 117 18.63 10.91 3.97
CA ALA A 117 18.25 11.88 2.93
C ALA A 117 16.74 12.24 2.93
N SER A 118 15.95 11.68 3.85
CA SER A 118 14.50 11.81 3.83
C SER A 118 13.98 12.82 4.85
N GLY A 119 13.45 13.95 4.38
CA GLY A 119 12.80 14.99 5.19
C GLY A 119 11.71 14.45 6.15
N GLU A 120 11.59 15.14 7.29
CA GLU A 120 10.89 14.74 8.53
C GLU A 120 9.36 14.57 8.42
N ALA A 121 8.74 14.73 7.25
CA ALA A 121 7.27 14.74 7.13
C ALA A 121 6.59 13.36 7.05
N PHE A 122 7.34 12.25 7.08
CA PHE A 122 6.80 10.91 6.83
C PHE A 122 6.19 10.27 8.10
N ARG A 123 4.90 10.55 8.40
CA ARG A 123 4.16 9.97 9.55
C ARG A 123 3.50 8.62 9.25
N ALA A 124 4.24 7.61 8.76
CA ALA A 124 3.73 6.23 8.83
C ALA A 124 4.70 5.24 9.44
N ARG A 125 4.09 4.14 9.88
CA ARG A 125 4.76 3.05 10.59
C ARG A 125 5.60 2.26 9.60
N GLN A 126 6.77 1.82 10.06
CA GLN A 126 7.51 0.77 9.38
C GLN A 126 6.67 -0.51 9.39
N VAL A 127 6.66 -1.22 8.26
CA VAL A 127 5.85 -2.41 8.06
C VAL A 127 6.74 -3.57 7.66
N ASP A 128 6.66 -4.66 8.40
CA ASP A 128 7.26 -5.92 8.00
C ASP A 128 6.37 -6.55 6.92
N VAL A 129 6.92 -6.65 5.70
CA VAL A 129 6.20 -7.14 4.51
C VAL A 129 6.61 -8.53 4.04
N GLY A 130 7.59 -9.14 4.71
CA GLY A 130 8.05 -10.49 4.41
C GLY A 130 9.11 -10.94 5.41
N ASP A 131 10.00 -11.83 4.97
CA ASP A 131 11.07 -12.38 5.78
C ASP A 131 12.27 -11.42 5.77
N PRO A 132 12.68 -10.85 6.92
CA PRO A 132 13.84 -9.97 7.00
C PRO A 132 15.13 -10.58 6.42
N ALA A 133 15.29 -11.91 6.48
CA ALA A 133 16.48 -12.59 5.96
C ALA A 133 16.52 -12.58 4.42
N LEU A 134 15.36 -12.58 3.76
CA LEU A 134 15.23 -12.62 2.30
C LEU A 134 15.05 -11.21 1.72
N ASP A 135 14.38 -10.33 2.44
CA ASP A 135 14.02 -8.98 1.97
C ASP A 135 15.18 -7.98 2.12
N GLY A 136 16.28 -8.37 2.77
CA GLY A 136 17.51 -7.59 2.87
C GLY A 136 17.33 -6.28 3.66
N ALA A 137 18.08 -5.23 3.29
CA ALA A 137 18.03 -3.92 3.94
C ALA A 137 16.86 -3.04 3.49
N LEU A 138 15.80 -3.61 2.90
CA LEU A 138 14.62 -2.86 2.46
C LEU A 138 13.80 -2.37 3.64
N VAL A 139 13.65 -1.06 3.74
CA VAL A 139 12.77 -0.40 4.71
C VAL A 139 11.47 -0.03 4.01
N VAL A 140 10.39 -0.66 4.44
CA VAL A 140 9.04 -0.37 3.96
C VAL A 140 8.30 0.43 5.02
N LYS A 141 7.72 1.55 4.62
CA LYS A 141 6.79 2.31 5.44
C LYS A 141 5.49 2.52 4.68
N ALA A 142 4.35 2.35 5.35
CA ALA A 142 3.06 2.45 4.68
C ALA A 142 1.94 2.97 5.58
N SER A 143 0.96 3.66 4.99
CA SER A 143 -0.25 4.11 5.69
C SER A 143 -1.12 2.94 6.16
N ILE A 144 -1.09 1.82 5.42
CA ILE A 144 -1.91 0.64 5.68
C ILE A 144 -1.03 -0.63 5.59
N PRO A 145 -0.61 -1.21 6.74
CA PRO A 145 0.30 -2.36 6.76
C PRO A 145 -0.20 -3.61 6.01
N ALA A 146 -1.49 -3.94 6.14
CA ALA A 146 -2.06 -5.11 5.48
C ALA A 146 -2.08 -4.96 3.95
N LEU A 147 -2.44 -3.77 3.47
CA LEU A 147 -2.46 -3.48 2.04
C LEU A 147 -1.04 -3.42 1.46
N ALA A 148 -0.07 -2.89 2.22
CA ALA A 148 1.34 -2.90 1.82
C ALA A 148 1.88 -4.33 1.62
N ARG A 149 1.53 -5.27 2.51
CA ARG A 149 1.87 -6.70 2.37
C ARG A 149 1.28 -7.32 1.10
N TRP A 150 0.03 -6.99 0.80
CA TRP A 150 -0.64 -7.51 -0.39
C TRP A 150 -0.14 -6.87 -1.70
N TRP A 151 0.28 -5.61 -1.61
CA TRP A 151 0.90 -4.87 -2.70
C TRP A 151 2.30 -5.41 -3.01
N LEU A 152 3.15 -5.55 -1.99
CA LEU A 152 4.54 -5.98 -2.10
C LEU A 152 4.66 -7.51 -2.08
N SER A 153 4.19 -8.15 -3.16
CA SER A 153 4.35 -9.59 -3.35
C SER A 153 5.84 -10.01 -3.42
N PRO A 154 6.17 -11.30 -3.18
CA PRO A 154 7.57 -11.75 -3.22
C PRO A 154 8.32 -11.38 -4.51
N PRO A 155 7.76 -11.57 -5.73
CA PRO A 155 8.42 -11.15 -6.97
C PRO A 155 8.67 -9.64 -7.05
N LEU A 156 7.75 -8.84 -6.47
CA LEU A 156 7.86 -7.40 -6.48
C LEU A 156 8.92 -6.91 -5.47
N ARG A 157 9.06 -7.59 -4.33
CA ARG A 157 10.15 -7.34 -3.39
C ARG A 157 11.52 -7.69 -3.98
N GLU A 158 11.61 -8.76 -4.76
CA GLU A 158 12.82 -9.09 -5.53
C GLU A 158 13.18 -8.00 -6.55
N ALA A 159 12.20 -7.54 -7.34
CA ALA A 159 12.42 -6.44 -8.28
C ALA A 159 12.88 -5.15 -7.59
N LEU A 160 12.32 -4.85 -6.40
CA LEU A 160 12.73 -3.70 -5.59
C LEU A 160 14.16 -3.82 -5.05
N ARG A 161 14.65 -5.03 -4.76
CA ARG A 161 16.04 -5.25 -4.35
C ARG A 161 17.00 -4.95 -5.50
N ALA A 162 16.64 -5.32 -6.74
CA ALA A 162 17.42 -4.98 -7.92
C ALA A 162 17.45 -3.46 -8.22
N ALA A 163 16.54 -2.69 -7.61
CA ALA A 163 16.44 -1.24 -7.73
C ALA A 163 16.73 -0.50 -6.40
N SER A 164 17.58 -1.07 -5.53
CA SER A 164 17.82 -0.57 -4.17
C SER A 164 18.36 0.86 -4.08
N ASP A 165 19.04 1.31 -5.13
CA ASP A 165 19.57 2.68 -5.25
C ASP A 165 18.45 3.73 -5.38
N TYR A 166 17.21 3.31 -5.67
CA TYR A 166 16.04 4.17 -5.80
C TYR A 166 15.16 4.10 -4.55
N GLN A 167 14.73 5.27 -4.11
CA GLN A 167 13.61 5.40 -3.20
C GLN A 167 12.31 5.46 -4.00
N ILE A 168 11.42 4.50 -3.77
CA ILE A 168 10.09 4.45 -4.39
C ILE A 168 9.04 4.96 -3.41
N THR A 169 8.22 5.88 -3.89
CA THR A 169 7.06 6.43 -3.19
C THR A 169 5.82 6.25 -4.06
N LEU A 170 4.76 5.78 -3.45
CA LEU A 170 3.42 5.69 -4.02
C LEU A 170 2.49 6.54 -3.16
N GLU A 171 1.90 7.57 -3.76
CA GLU A 171 1.04 8.54 -3.07
C GLU A 171 0.04 9.13 -4.05
N SER A 172 -1.23 9.30 -3.66
CA SER A 172 -2.25 10.00 -4.46
C SER A 172 -2.29 9.57 -5.94
N HIS A 173 -2.30 8.26 -6.17
CA HIS A 173 -2.28 7.63 -7.51
C HIS A 173 -1.04 7.94 -8.37
N ARG A 174 0.04 8.41 -7.76
CA ARG A 174 1.31 8.68 -8.42
C ARG A 174 2.40 7.81 -7.81
N LEU A 175 3.12 7.13 -8.68
CA LEU A 175 4.38 6.49 -8.33
C LEU A 175 5.53 7.45 -8.71
N THR A 176 6.48 7.59 -7.79
CA THR A 176 7.75 8.28 -8.03
C THR A 176 8.88 7.42 -7.48
N ALA A 177 9.88 7.09 -8.30
CA ALA A 177 11.15 6.51 -7.85
C ALA A 177 12.24 7.57 -8.02
N VAL A 178 13.06 7.81 -7.01
CA VAL A 178 14.13 8.83 -7.06
C VAL A 178 15.43 8.25 -6.53
N ARG A 179 16.54 8.50 -7.23
CA ARG A 179 17.90 8.34 -6.71
C ARG A 179 18.66 9.66 -6.83
N ALA A 180 19.60 9.88 -5.91
CA ALA A 180 20.56 10.97 -6.05
C ALA A 180 21.53 10.66 -7.20
N GLY A 181 21.88 11.68 -7.97
CA GLY A 181 22.75 11.60 -9.15
C GLY A 181 22.05 11.10 -10.42
N LEU A 182 22.76 11.26 -11.54
CA LEU A 182 22.42 10.64 -12.82
C LEU A 182 22.74 9.15 -12.79
N GLU A 183 21.83 8.32 -13.29
CA GLU A 183 22.10 6.89 -13.43
C GLU A 183 23.14 6.68 -14.53
N ASP A 184 24.18 5.94 -14.20
CA ASP A 184 25.38 5.70 -15.01
C ASP A 184 25.51 4.22 -15.45
N ASP A 185 24.55 3.37 -15.06
CA ASP A 185 24.44 2.00 -15.52
C ASP A 185 23.08 1.75 -16.20
N ALA A 186 23.11 1.31 -17.46
CA ALA A 186 21.91 1.08 -18.25
C ALA A 186 21.06 -0.06 -17.69
N GLU A 187 21.69 -1.13 -17.19
CA GLU A 187 20.97 -2.30 -16.67
C GLU A 187 20.34 -2.00 -15.31
N LYS A 188 20.99 -1.16 -14.48
CA LYS A 188 20.38 -0.63 -13.26
C LYS A 188 19.18 0.25 -13.56
N LEU A 189 19.30 1.14 -14.55
CA LEU A 189 18.17 1.98 -14.97
C LEU A 189 16.99 1.15 -15.46
N VAL A 190 17.25 0.12 -16.29
CA VAL A 190 16.25 -0.83 -16.77
C VAL A 190 15.56 -1.56 -15.61
N SER A 191 16.35 -2.04 -14.64
CA SER A 191 15.84 -2.72 -13.45
C SER A 191 14.92 -1.82 -12.63
N ALA A 192 15.32 -0.56 -12.43
CA ALA A 192 14.51 0.45 -11.74
C ALA A 192 13.21 0.78 -12.50
N ILE A 193 13.26 0.93 -13.82
CA ILE A 193 12.07 1.17 -14.66
C ILE A 193 11.10 -0.01 -14.54
N ARG A 194 11.58 -1.25 -14.63
CA ARG A 194 10.75 -2.45 -14.51
C ARG A 194 10.15 -2.60 -13.11
N ALA A 195 10.94 -2.36 -12.06
CA ALA A 195 10.44 -2.37 -10.68
C ALA A 195 9.34 -1.31 -10.48
N ALA A 196 9.57 -0.08 -10.97
CA ALA A 196 8.58 1.00 -10.94
C ALA A 196 7.29 0.62 -11.70
N ALA A 197 7.41 -0.02 -12.86
CA ALA A 197 6.28 -0.52 -13.64
C ALA A 197 5.46 -1.55 -12.86
N LEU A 198 6.11 -2.54 -12.25
CA LEU A 198 5.45 -3.56 -11.43
C LEU A 198 4.69 -2.94 -10.26
N VAL A 199 5.32 -2.01 -9.52
CA VAL A 199 4.67 -1.32 -8.40
C VAL A 199 3.47 -0.50 -8.87
N ALA A 200 3.60 0.27 -9.96
CA ALA A 200 2.51 1.08 -10.48
C ALA A 200 1.37 0.24 -11.08
N GLY A 201 1.70 -0.90 -11.70
CA GLY A 201 0.75 -1.83 -12.29
C GLY A 201 0.00 -2.69 -11.27
N ARG A 202 0.58 -2.92 -10.08
CA ARG A 202 0.03 -3.85 -9.06
C ARG A 202 -1.41 -3.55 -8.68
N GLY A 203 -1.82 -2.29 -8.59
CA GLY A 203 -3.20 -1.94 -8.24
C GLY A 203 -4.26 -2.51 -9.20
N ARG A 204 -3.94 -2.58 -10.51
CA ARG A 204 -4.80 -3.24 -11.50
C ARG A 204 -4.80 -4.75 -11.33
N VAL A 205 -3.67 -5.35 -10.99
CA VAL A 205 -3.58 -6.79 -10.70
C VAL A 205 -4.45 -7.14 -9.50
N LEU A 206 -4.36 -6.38 -8.41
CA LEU A 206 -5.19 -6.55 -7.21
C LEU A 206 -6.69 -6.45 -7.52
N THR A 207 -7.08 -5.51 -8.37
CA THR A 207 -8.49 -5.37 -8.77
C THR A 207 -8.96 -6.58 -9.59
N ARG A 208 -8.09 -7.17 -10.43
CA ARG A 208 -8.39 -8.41 -11.15
C ARG A 208 -8.48 -9.60 -10.21
N GLU A 209 -7.57 -9.73 -9.25
CA GLU A 209 -7.60 -10.76 -8.21
C GLU A 209 -8.91 -10.70 -7.40
N LEU A 210 -9.34 -9.50 -6.99
CA LEU A 210 -10.61 -9.31 -6.30
C LEU A 210 -11.83 -9.65 -7.15
N ARG A 211 -11.78 -9.32 -8.46
CA ARG A 211 -12.86 -9.68 -9.38
C ARG A 211 -12.96 -11.20 -9.54
N ALA A 212 -11.83 -11.89 -9.70
CA ALA A 212 -11.79 -13.35 -9.74
C ALA A 212 -12.37 -13.96 -8.46
N LEU A 213 -11.93 -13.48 -7.29
CA LEU A 213 -12.47 -13.88 -6.00
C LEU A 213 -13.98 -13.65 -5.90
N SER A 214 -14.49 -12.52 -6.40
CA SER A 214 -15.93 -12.25 -6.40
C SER A 214 -16.72 -13.27 -7.22
N HIS A 215 -16.19 -13.69 -8.38
CA HIS A 215 -16.81 -14.72 -9.21
C HIS A 215 -16.75 -16.11 -8.56
N GLU A 216 -15.62 -16.46 -7.93
CA GLU A 216 -15.45 -17.73 -7.21
C GLU A 216 -16.43 -17.87 -6.04
N LEU A 217 -16.72 -16.75 -5.37
CA LEU A 217 -17.71 -16.69 -4.29
C LEU A 217 -19.17 -16.67 -4.79
N GLY A 218 -19.41 -16.67 -6.10
CA GLY A 218 -20.75 -16.52 -6.68
C GLY A 218 -21.35 -15.13 -6.49
N GLY A 219 -20.51 -14.12 -6.29
CA GLY A 219 -20.91 -12.75 -5.99
C GLY A 219 -20.60 -11.75 -7.11
N ARG A 220 -20.81 -10.47 -6.79
CA ARG A 220 -20.52 -9.32 -7.64
C ARG A 220 -19.62 -8.33 -6.91
N LEU A 221 -18.53 -7.91 -7.55
CA LEU A 221 -17.71 -6.82 -7.06
C LEU A 221 -18.40 -5.46 -7.32
N LEU A 222 -18.60 -4.71 -6.25
CA LEU A 222 -18.97 -3.30 -6.26
C LEU A 222 -17.71 -2.46 -6.05
N CYS A 223 -17.37 -1.65 -7.06
CA CYS A 223 -16.35 -0.61 -6.93
C CYS A 223 -17.05 0.69 -6.51
N GLY A 224 -16.58 1.31 -5.43
CA GLY A 224 -17.20 2.47 -4.77
C GLY A 224 -17.20 3.79 -5.57
N ALA A 225 -17.74 3.80 -6.79
CA ALA A 225 -18.01 5.05 -7.52
C ALA A 225 -19.23 5.81 -6.95
N ASN A 226 -20.13 5.11 -6.24
CA ASN A 226 -21.41 5.66 -5.79
C ASN A 226 -21.60 5.69 -4.25
N SER A 227 -20.66 5.16 -3.48
CA SER A 227 -20.69 5.26 -2.02
C SER A 227 -19.90 6.48 -1.60
N ALA A 228 -20.52 7.42 -0.87
CA ALA A 228 -19.86 8.57 -0.23
C ALA A 228 -18.83 8.18 0.87
N SER A 229 -18.36 6.92 0.85
CA SER A 229 -17.42 6.31 1.77
C SER A 229 -16.13 6.01 1.01
N SER A 230 -15.06 6.68 1.45
CA SER A 230 -13.62 6.45 1.25
C SER A 230 -13.12 5.93 -0.11
N GLU A 231 -12.14 6.65 -0.66
CA GLU A 231 -11.25 6.18 -1.73
C GLU A 231 -10.80 4.72 -1.51
N GLY A 232 -11.33 3.83 -2.35
CA GLY A 232 -10.90 2.44 -2.60
C GLY A 232 -11.29 1.36 -1.58
N GLU A 233 -12.36 1.58 -0.84
CA GLU A 233 -13.09 0.44 -0.28
C GLU A 233 -13.64 -0.41 -1.43
N MET A 234 -13.47 -1.72 -1.33
CA MET A 234 -14.01 -2.69 -2.28
C MET A 234 -15.04 -3.55 -1.55
N THR A 235 -16.18 -3.77 -2.17
CA THR A 235 -17.24 -4.60 -1.57
C THR A 235 -17.62 -5.71 -2.55
N ILE A 236 -17.69 -6.95 -2.08
CA ILE A 236 -18.27 -8.06 -2.83
C ILE A 236 -19.64 -8.34 -2.24
N GLU A 237 -20.69 -8.27 -3.06
CA GLU A 237 -22.02 -8.74 -2.70
C GLU A 237 -22.14 -10.22 -3.07
N VAL A 238 -22.56 -11.05 -2.11
CA VAL A 238 -22.74 -12.49 -2.29
C VAL A 238 -24.11 -12.89 -1.79
N GLU A 239 -24.84 -13.69 -2.56
CA GLU A 239 -26.04 -14.34 -2.07
C GLU A 239 -25.68 -15.70 -1.45
N HIS A 240 -26.06 -15.93 -0.19
CA HIS A 240 -25.87 -17.21 0.47
C HIS A 240 -27.09 -17.53 1.33
N ARG A 241 -27.74 -18.68 1.05
CA ARG A 241 -28.98 -19.13 1.71
C ARG A 241 -30.10 -18.06 1.66
N SER A 242 -30.35 -17.52 0.46
CA SER A 242 -31.39 -16.51 0.19
C SER A 242 -31.23 -15.22 0.99
N ARG A 243 -29.98 -14.87 1.31
CA ARG A 243 -29.62 -13.63 2.01
C ARG A 243 -28.50 -12.95 1.27
N LEU A 244 -28.58 -11.63 1.19
CA LEU A 244 -27.52 -10.80 0.67
C LEU A 244 -26.47 -10.55 1.76
N LEU A 245 -25.22 -10.87 1.46
CA LEU A 245 -24.06 -10.59 2.29
C LEU A 245 -23.14 -9.60 1.59
N THR A 246 -22.41 -8.83 2.38
CA THR A 246 -21.35 -7.96 1.90
C THR A 246 -20.02 -8.40 2.48
N VAL A 247 -19.02 -8.58 1.62
CA VAL A 247 -17.61 -8.74 2.00
C VAL A 247 -16.89 -7.44 1.69
N GLU A 248 -16.60 -6.67 2.73
CA GLU A 248 -15.96 -5.35 2.63
C GLU A 248 -14.46 -5.47 2.87
N PHE A 249 -13.66 -4.91 1.96
CA PHE A 249 -12.22 -4.74 2.08
C PHE A 249 -11.94 -3.25 2.28
N GLY A 250 -11.73 -2.83 3.53
CA GLY A 250 -11.76 -1.40 3.81
C GLY A 250 -11.59 -1.02 5.28
N ARG A 251 -11.69 0.29 5.55
CA ARG A 251 -11.65 0.80 6.93
C ARG A 251 -13.01 0.69 7.61
N GLY A 252 -12.99 0.50 8.92
CA GLY A 252 -14.20 0.40 9.75
C GLY A 252 -14.60 1.79 10.18
N GLY A 253 -15.24 2.53 9.28
CA GLY A 253 -15.46 3.97 9.43
C GLY A 253 -14.16 4.79 9.30
N LYS A 254 -14.26 6.11 9.50
CA LYS A 254 -13.21 7.10 9.16
C LYS A 254 -11.82 6.82 9.76
N LYS A 255 -11.75 6.20 10.95
CA LYS A 255 -10.50 5.91 11.68
C LYS A 255 -10.26 4.42 11.92
N GLY A 256 -11.09 3.53 11.37
CA GLY A 256 -10.94 2.10 11.58
C GLY A 256 -9.68 1.53 10.91
N ALA A 257 -9.14 0.46 11.49
CA ALA A 257 -8.09 -0.31 10.82
C ALA A 257 -8.63 -0.88 9.50
N PHE A 258 -7.76 -0.99 8.50
CA PHE A 258 -8.10 -1.63 7.24
C PHE A 258 -8.19 -3.14 7.44
N SER A 259 -9.33 -3.74 7.11
CA SER A 259 -9.63 -5.14 7.37
C SER A 259 -10.60 -5.71 6.33
N THR A 260 -10.71 -7.04 6.29
CA THR A 260 -11.87 -7.70 5.67
C THR A 260 -13.02 -7.82 6.68
N ARG A 261 -14.24 -7.47 6.28
CA ARG A 261 -15.46 -7.68 7.06
C ARG A 261 -16.46 -8.48 6.23
N VAL A 262 -17.10 -9.45 6.84
CA VAL A 262 -18.20 -10.18 6.24
C VAL A 262 -19.45 -9.83 7.03
N ARG A 263 -20.44 -9.23 6.38
CA ARG A 263 -21.65 -8.72 7.00
C ARG A 263 -22.87 -9.33 6.34
N VAL A 264 -23.88 -9.64 7.14
CA VAL A 264 -25.19 -10.06 6.69
C VAL A 264 -26.26 -9.36 7.50
N ALA A 265 -27.34 -8.94 6.84
CA ALA A 265 -28.50 -8.42 7.55
C ALA A 265 -29.13 -9.53 8.41
N ARG A 266 -29.61 -9.19 9.61
CA ARG A 266 -30.38 -10.09 10.47
C ARG A 266 -31.79 -9.54 10.65
N ALA A 267 -32.74 -10.42 10.89
CA ALA A 267 -34.05 -10.00 11.37
C ALA A 267 -33.87 -9.27 12.70
N ALA A 268 -34.46 -8.08 12.83
CA ALA A 268 -34.27 -7.20 13.98
C ALA A 268 -34.61 -7.93 15.28
N SER A 269 -33.62 -8.07 16.17
CA SER A 269 -33.80 -8.62 17.51
C SER A 269 -33.01 -7.76 18.50
N PRO A 270 -33.65 -6.71 19.05
CA PRO A 270 -33.01 -5.79 20.00
C PRO A 270 -32.37 -6.48 21.19
N SER A 271 -32.92 -7.62 21.61
CA SER A 271 -32.50 -8.40 22.78
C SER A 271 -31.23 -9.26 22.59
N GLU A 272 -30.61 -9.22 21.42
CA GLU A 272 -29.51 -10.14 21.06
C GLU A 272 -28.31 -9.37 20.48
N ARG A 273 -27.99 -8.20 21.03
CA ARG A 273 -26.72 -7.52 20.73
C ARG A 273 -25.57 -8.25 21.41
N PHE A 274 -24.49 -8.46 20.67
CA PHE A 274 -23.28 -9.06 21.21
C PHE A 274 -22.01 -8.63 20.48
N THR A 275 -20.89 -8.75 21.17
CA THR A 275 -19.54 -8.61 20.63
C THR A 275 -18.67 -9.72 21.19
N LEU A 276 -18.15 -10.56 20.31
CA LEU A 276 -17.15 -11.56 20.60
C LEU A 276 -15.80 -11.02 20.11
N ARG A 277 -14.95 -10.53 21.02
CA ARG A 277 -13.68 -9.88 20.67
C ARG A 277 -12.49 -10.76 21.04
N ARG A 278 -11.51 -10.88 20.15
CA ARG A 278 -10.31 -11.67 20.44
C ARG A 278 -9.50 -11.02 21.56
N ARG A 279 -9.16 -11.79 22.59
CA ARG A 279 -8.32 -11.31 23.69
C ARG A 279 -6.92 -11.00 23.18
N PRO A 280 -6.27 -9.93 23.68
CA PRO A 280 -4.87 -9.69 23.39
C PRO A 280 -4.05 -10.88 23.92
N ARG A 281 -3.15 -11.39 23.10
CA ARG A 281 -2.29 -12.51 23.48
C ARG A 281 -1.37 -12.02 24.61
N ARG A 282 -1.68 -12.35 25.87
CA ARG A 282 -0.70 -12.23 26.95
C ARG A 282 0.44 -13.15 26.57
N GLY A 283 1.69 -12.68 26.64
CA GLY A 283 2.88 -13.48 26.33
C GLY A 283 2.86 -14.74 27.18
N SER A 284 2.43 -15.86 26.60
CA SER A 284 2.39 -17.15 27.26
C SER A 284 3.78 -17.75 27.14
N GLY A 285 4.43 -17.99 28.29
CA GLY A 285 5.66 -18.77 28.35
C GLY A 285 5.53 -20.08 27.57
N ARG A 286 6.64 -20.47 26.93
CA ARG A 286 6.82 -21.74 26.23
C ARG A 286 6.22 -22.89 27.06
N GLY A 287 5.38 -23.71 26.43
CA GLY A 287 5.23 -25.12 26.85
C GLY A 287 3.84 -25.65 27.18
N ALA A 288 2.75 -24.91 27.01
CA ALA A 288 1.41 -25.48 27.21
C ALA A 288 0.85 -26.08 25.90
N GLN A 289 0.73 -27.41 25.84
CA GLN A 289 -0.03 -28.12 24.80
C GLN A 289 -1.44 -27.53 24.66
N GLU A 290 -1.88 -27.30 23.42
CA GLU A 290 -3.24 -26.84 23.12
C GLU A 290 -4.26 -27.93 23.50
N PRO A 291 -5.18 -27.69 24.46
CA PRO A 291 -6.23 -28.66 24.76
C PRO A 291 -7.34 -28.56 23.72
N SER A 292 -7.82 -29.72 23.24
CA SER A 292 -8.98 -29.81 22.35
C SER A 292 -10.28 -29.70 23.16
N GLY A 293 -11.27 -28.96 22.65
CA GLY A 293 -12.64 -28.90 23.20
C GLY A 293 -13.07 -27.52 23.71
N ASP A 294 -14.40 -27.36 23.85
CA ASP A 294 -15.32 -26.23 24.15
C ASP A 294 -14.78 -24.96 24.85
N ASP A 295 -13.63 -25.06 25.49
CA ASP A 295 -12.93 -24.02 26.23
C ASP A 295 -12.01 -23.15 25.35
N ALA A 296 -11.72 -23.58 24.12
CA ALA A 296 -10.84 -22.84 23.20
C ALA A 296 -11.38 -21.45 22.84
N LEU A 297 -12.69 -21.34 22.57
CA LEU A 297 -13.31 -20.05 22.24
C LEU A 297 -13.33 -19.13 23.46
N ARG A 298 -13.72 -19.64 24.64
CA ARG A 298 -13.76 -18.87 25.89
C ARG A 298 -12.38 -18.35 26.32
N ARG A 299 -11.32 -19.10 26.03
CA ARG A 299 -9.94 -18.67 26.27
C ARG A 299 -9.46 -17.60 25.28
N ALA A 300 -9.85 -17.73 24.01
CA ALA A 300 -9.39 -16.84 22.95
C ALA A 300 -10.21 -15.55 22.82
N TYR A 301 -11.47 -15.55 23.29
CA TYR A 301 -12.41 -14.44 23.08
C TYR A 301 -13.07 -13.98 24.37
N GLU A 302 -13.41 -12.70 24.40
CA GLU A 302 -14.28 -12.08 25.38
C GLU A 302 -15.65 -11.88 24.74
N LEU A 303 -16.70 -12.38 25.40
CA LEU A 303 -18.09 -12.19 24.98
C LEU A 303 -18.72 -11.10 25.83
N LEU A 304 -19.16 -10.03 25.17
CA LEU A 304 -20.00 -8.97 25.73
C LEU A 304 -21.36 -9.10 25.05
N ALA A 305 -22.43 -9.36 25.80
CA ALA A 305 -23.75 -9.57 25.24
C ALA A 305 -24.84 -9.09 26.21
N ASP A 306 -25.93 -8.56 25.66
CA ASP A 306 -27.10 -8.14 26.45
C ASP A 306 -27.86 -9.37 27.00
N ALA A 307 -27.80 -10.50 26.28
CA ALA A 307 -28.38 -11.78 26.67
C ALA A 307 -27.37 -12.93 26.44
N PRO A 308 -26.39 -13.13 27.35
CA PRO A 308 -25.26 -14.04 27.13
C PRO A 308 -25.69 -15.50 26.90
N ASP A 309 -26.71 -15.98 27.59
CA ASP A 309 -27.18 -17.36 27.47
C ASP A 309 -27.80 -17.65 26.10
N ARG A 310 -28.58 -16.70 25.56
CA ARG A 310 -29.16 -16.80 24.20
C ARG A 310 -28.07 -16.82 23.13
N VAL A 311 -27.05 -15.98 23.30
CA VAL A 311 -25.90 -15.94 22.37
C VAL A 311 -25.08 -17.23 22.48
N ALA A 312 -24.88 -17.75 23.69
CA ALA A 312 -24.17 -19.02 23.90
C ALA A 312 -24.89 -20.21 23.26
N GLN A 313 -26.23 -20.24 23.34
CA GLN A 313 -27.07 -21.26 22.67
C GLN A 313 -26.99 -21.14 21.15
N ARG A 314 -27.04 -19.91 20.61
CA ARG A 314 -26.96 -19.64 19.17
C ARG A 314 -25.60 -20.00 18.56
N LEU A 315 -24.51 -19.81 19.31
CA LEU A 315 -23.18 -20.20 18.85
C LEU A 315 -23.08 -21.73 18.66
N GLY A 316 -23.70 -22.54 19.51
CA GLY A 316 -23.58 -24.02 19.43
C GLY A 316 -22.12 -24.53 19.41
N ASP A 317 -21.92 -25.83 19.35
CA ASP A 317 -20.54 -26.38 19.42
C ASP A 317 -19.81 -26.27 18.08
N GLU A 318 -20.54 -26.36 16.98
CA GLU A 318 -19.99 -26.27 15.63
C GLU A 318 -19.47 -24.85 15.32
N LEU A 319 -20.28 -23.80 15.51
CA LEU A 319 -19.79 -22.44 15.23
C LEU A 319 -18.70 -22.02 16.21
N ARG A 320 -18.72 -22.49 17.47
CA ARG A 320 -17.61 -22.24 18.41
C ARG A 320 -16.30 -22.79 17.87
N ARG A 321 -16.28 -24.02 17.36
CA ARG A 321 -15.10 -24.64 16.74
C ARG A 321 -14.67 -23.89 15.48
N GLU A 322 -15.63 -23.55 14.62
CA GLU A 322 -15.36 -22.81 13.38
C GLU A 322 -14.78 -21.41 13.63
N ILE A 323 -15.36 -20.65 14.57
CA ILE A 323 -14.86 -19.33 14.96
C ILE A 323 -13.46 -19.45 15.58
N ALA A 324 -13.25 -20.43 16.47
CA ALA A 324 -11.95 -20.66 17.09
C ALA A 324 -10.87 -21.03 16.05
N ALA A 325 -11.22 -21.83 15.03
CA ALA A 325 -10.33 -22.20 13.93
C ALA A 325 -10.06 -21.04 12.97
N LEU A 326 -11.09 -20.27 12.61
CA LEU A 326 -10.97 -19.12 11.70
C LEU A 326 -10.20 -17.95 12.35
N ARG A 327 -10.28 -17.82 13.66
CA ARG A 327 -9.59 -16.80 14.48
C ARG A 327 -9.86 -15.34 14.06
N PRO A 328 -11.13 -14.93 13.83
CA PRO A 328 -11.44 -13.54 13.50
C PRO A 328 -10.99 -12.58 14.60
N ALA A 329 -10.79 -11.30 14.28
CA ALA A 329 -10.50 -10.29 15.30
C ALA A 329 -11.73 -10.01 16.18
N ALA A 330 -12.91 -9.99 15.57
CA ALA A 330 -14.18 -9.86 16.28
C ALA A 330 -15.34 -10.47 15.50
N VAL A 331 -16.42 -10.80 16.22
CA VAL A 331 -17.75 -11.02 15.65
C VAL A 331 -18.71 -10.09 16.40
N VAL A 332 -19.46 -9.27 15.68
CA VAL A 332 -20.35 -8.25 16.24
C VAL A 332 -21.75 -8.49 15.70
N GLY A 333 -22.71 -8.71 16.58
CA GLY A 333 -24.13 -8.71 16.26
C GLY A 333 -24.76 -7.45 16.85
N ASP A 334 -25.25 -6.55 16.00
CA ASP A 334 -26.10 -5.43 16.41
C ASP A 334 -27.57 -5.79 16.13
N GLU A 335 -28.48 -4.80 16.07
CA GLU A 335 -29.89 -5.08 15.78
C GLU A 335 -30.15 -5.41 14.31
N ALA A 336 -29.36 -4.85 13.40
CA ALA A 336 -29.61 -4.88 11.96
C ALA A 336 -28.72 -5.88 11.22
N ALA A 337 -27.56 -6.25 11.77
CA ALA A 337 -26.60 -7.11 11.11
C ALA A 337 -25.76 -7.96 12.07
N VAL A 338 -25.19 -9.03 11.52
CA VAL A 338 -24.04 -9.74 12.09
C VAL A 338 -22.84 -9.48 11.20
N THR A 339 -21.72 -9.08 11.80
CA THR A 339 -20.47 -8.76 11.13
C THR A 339 -19.31 -9.55 11.73
N LEU A 340 -18.61 -10.31 10.91
CA LEU A 340 -17.33 -10.93 11.26
C LEU A 340 -16.19 -10.08 10.73
N VAL A 341 -15.23 -9.73 11.59
CA VAL A 341 -14.12 -8.84 11.28
C VAL A 341 -12.81 -9.59 11.36
N PHE A 342 -12.04 -9.61 10.27
CA PHE A 342 -10.67 -10.06 10.29
C PHE A 342 -9.73 -8.96 10.81
N GLY A 343 -8.60 -9.34 11.41
CA GLY A 343 -7.62 -8.36 11.89
C GLY A 343 -6.74 -7.77 10.77
N GLN A 344 -6.82 -8.36 9.57
CA GLN A 344 -6.05 -8.01 8.38
C GLN A 344 -6.94 -8.18 7.15
N ILE A 345 -6.41 -7.84 5.97
CA ILE A 345 -7.05 -8.18 4.69
C ILE A 345 -6.94 -9.69 4.53
N GLU A 346 -8.08 -10.35 4.38
CA GLU A 346 -8.22 -11.76 4.09
C GLU A 346 -8.52 -11.93 2.61
N THR A 347 -7.68 -12.65 1.87
CA THR A 347 -7.85 -12.91 0.43
C THR A 347 -8.09 -14.40 0.13
N GLY A 348 -7.98 -15.28 1.13
CA GLY A 348 -8.20 -16.71 0.95
C GLY A 348 -9.69 -17.02 0.82
N ARG A 349 -10.07 -17.61 -0.32
CA ARG A 349 -11.44 -18.03 -0.61
C ARG A 349 -12.06 -18.83 0.54
N ASP A 350 -11.42 -19.93 0.94
CA ASP A 350 -11.94 -20.83 1.98
C ASP A 350 -12.22 -20.12 3.30
N ARG A 351 -11.36 -19.17 3.68
CA ARG A 351 -11.52 -18.39 4.92
C ARG A 351 -12.70 -17.42 4.83
N ILE A 352 -12.93 -16.84 3.65
CA ILE A 352 -14.08 -15.97 3.39
C ILE A 352 -15.38 -16.80 3.34
N GLU A 353 -15.39 -17.95 2.67
CA GLU A 353 -16.56 -18.85 2.64
C GLU A 353 -16.95 -19.33 4.04
N ARG A 354 -15.98 -19.72 4.85
CA ARG A 354 -16.22 -20.07 6.27
C ARG A 354 -16.77 -18.88 7.06
N ALA A 355 -16.27 -17.66 6.83
CA ALA A 355 -16.82 -16.47 7.45
C ALA A 355 -18.28 -16.20 7.03
N ILE A 356 -18.59 -16.37 5.74
CA ILE A 356 -19.95 -16.28 5.18
C ILE A 356 -20.88 -17.28 5.88
N ALA A 357 -20.45 -18.53 6.02
CA ALA A 357 -21.22 -19.57 6.70
C ALA A 357 -21.50 -19.21 8.16
N ILE A 358 -20.47 -18.74 8.90
CA ILE A 358 -20.59 -18.33 10.31
C ILE A 358 -21.60 -17.18 10.46
N VAL A 359 -21.45 -16.08 9.70
CA VAL A 359 -22.36 -14.94 9.86
C VAL A 359 -23.77 -15.27 9.41
N SER A 360 -23.93 -16.10 8.37
CA SER A 360 -25.25 -16.56 7.91
C SER A 360 -25.97 -17.36 8.97
N ALA A 361 -25.27 -18.28 9.63
CA ALA A 361 -25.80 -19.09 10.73
C ALA A 361 -26.18 -18.21 11.93
N LEU A 362 -25.31 -17.26 12.30
CA LEU A 362 -25.57 -16.33 13.40
C LEU A 362 -26.69 -15.33 13.12
N ALA A 363 -27.01 -15.05 11.85
CA ALA A 363 -28.14 -14.19 11.47
C ALA A 363 -29.45 -14.96 11.26
N ALA A 364 -29.45 -16.31 11.31
CA ALA A 364 -30.67 -17.11 11.19
C ALA A 364 -31.68 -16.75 12.30
N PRO A 365 -32.99 -16.71 12.04
CA PRO A 365 -33.97 -16.55 13.12
C PRO A 365 -33.78 -17.67 14.15
N SER A 366 -34.00 -17.38 15.43
CA SER A 366 -33.92 -18.41 16.47
C SER A 366 -34.94 -19.51 16.16
N PRO A 367 -34.57 -20.79 16.24
CA PRO A 367 -35.50 -21.90 15.99
C PRO A 367 -36.64 -21.98 17.01
N HIS A 368 -36.59 -21.17 18.07
CA HIS A 368 -37.65 -21.03 19.05
C HIS A 368 -38.37 -19.69 18.81
N GLY A 369 -39.34 -19.71 17.90
CA GLY A 369 -40.32 -18.63 17.78
C GLY A 369 -41.24 -18.60 19.01
N PRO A 370 -41.98 -17.50 19.22
CA PRO A 370 -42.82 -17.27 20.40
C PRO A 370 -44.05 -18.18 20.51
N TYR A 371 -44.23 -19.14 19.59
CA TYR A 371 -45.32 -20.11 19.62
C TYR A 371 -44.79 -21.46 20.13
N ARG A 372 -44.88 -21.66 21.44
CA ARG A 372 -45.04 -22.97 22.07
C ARG A 372 -46.05 -22.85 23.19
#